data_AF-A0A2G1ZZ48-F1
#
_entry.id   AF-A0A2G1ZZ48-F1
#
_cell.length_a   1.000
_cell.length_b   1.000
_cell.length_c   1.000
_cell.angle_alpha   90.00
_cell.angle_beta   90.00
_cell.angle_gamma   90.00
#
_symmetry.space_group_name_H-M   'P 1'
#
loop_
_entity.id
_entity.type
_entity.pdbx_description
1 polymer ?
#
loop_
_entity_poly.entity_id
_entity_poly.type
_entity_poly.pdbx_seq_one_letter_code
_entity_poly.pdbx_strand_id
1 'polypeptide(L)'
;MSDKCEEMKEFLQGMYDTIFLNGHGDRMIEFYHNELTGHYHGDDFDFTDALHRARFMRKHFPKSKVTIDDLVVVKGMVYALVHCVSFFEASSDVSYSVYSCIYDIVDGRIKEYWILSASHTDLPYREGEDISKFLGAETINTATRRRFFNILDDYQLLHKLKLDLSELERDVLYYFLHGYTAKEIGPLINFSYRTVEGYIGAIKDKFACTRRWELRRKLFPLS
;
A
#
# COMPACT_ATOMS: atom_id res chain seq x y z
N MET A 1 -9.63 -3.96 -11.35
CA MET A 1 -8.94 -3.06 -10.40
C MET A 1 -10.02 -2.12 -9.87
N SER A 2 -10.15 -1.97 -8.55
CA SER A 2 -11.24 -1.17 -7.96
C SER A 2 -11.03 0.32 -8.25
N ASP A 3 -12.09 1.12 -8.29
CA ASP A 3 -12.02 2.59 -8.52
C ASP A 3 -11.02 3.27 -7.56
N LYS A 4 -10.94 2.77 -6.32
CA LYS A 4 -9.98 3.26 -5.30
C LYS A 4 -8.52 2.99 -5.67
N CYS A 5 -8.24 1.88 -6.33
CA CYS A 5 -6.87 1.59 -6.76
C CYS A 5 -6.44 2.55 -7.87
N GLU A 6 -7.32 2.88 -8.82
CA GLU A 6 -6.99 3.86 -9.87
C GLU A 6 -6.85 5.27 -9.32
N GLU A 7 -7.77 5.72 -8.45
CA GLU A 7 -7.65 7.02 -7.78
C GLU A 7 -6.32 7.14 -7.03
N MET A 8 -5.92 6.08 -6.31
CA MET A 8 -4.66 6.07 -5.59
C MET A 8 -3.44 6.01 -6.51
N LYS A 9 -3.55 5.31 -7.66
CA LYS A 9 -2.51 5.28 -8.69
C LYS A 9 -2.27 6.68 -9.24
N GLU A 10 -3.34 7.38 -9.59
CA GLU A 10 -3.29 8.76 -10.07
C GLU A 10 -2.71 9.71 -9.01
N PHE A 11 -3.12 9.56 -7.75
CA PHE A 11 -2.59 10.34 -6.63
C PHE A 11 -1.07 10.15 -6.48
N LEU A 12 -0.58 8.91 -6.41
CA LEU A 12 0.85 8.62 -6.27
C LEU A 12 1.64 9.02 -7.51
N GLN A 13 1.11 8.80 -8.71
CA GLN A 13 1.75 9.24 -9.95
C GLN A 13 1.87 10.78 -9.98
N GLY A 14 0.80 11.49 -9.65
CA GLY A 14 0.78 12.94 -9.57
C GLY A 14 1.78 13.49 -8.56
N MET A 15 1.95 12.81 -7.42
CA MET A 15 2.99 13.13 -6.43
C MET A 15 4.39 13.02 -7.03
N TYR A 16 4.72 11.88 -7.65
CA TYR A 16 6.05 11.66 -8.23
C TYR A 16 6.36 12.66 -9.34
N ASP A 17 5.41 12.89 -10.24
CA ASP A 17 5.55 13.83 -11.35
C ASP A 17 5.75 15.26 -10.83
N THR A 18 4.92 15.70 -9.89
CA THR A 18 4.95 17.08 -9.37
C THR A 18 6.22 17.35 -8.56
N ILE A 19 6.53 16.47 -7.60
CA ILE A 19 7.56 16.74 -6.59
C ILE A 19 8.93 16.33 -7.10
N PHE A 20 9.08 15.10 -7.60
CA PHE A 20 10.39 14.51 -7.90
C PHE A 20 10.84 14.76 -9.35
N LEU A 21 9.92 14.70 -10.31
CA LEU A 21 10.28 14.89 -11.74
C LEU A 21 10.30 16.36 -12.15
N ASN A 22 9.30 17.13 -11.73
CA ASN A 22 9.17 18.55 -12.07
C ASN A 22 9.83 19.48 -11.03
N GLY A 23 10.17 18.97 -9.84
CA GLY A 23 10.89 19.72 -8.81
C GLY A 23 10.04 20.77 -8.09
N HIS A 24 8.71 20.67 -8.13
CA HIS A 24 7.79 21.57 -7.41
C HIS A 24 7.71 21.20 -5.92
N GLY A 25 8.83 21.34 -5.22
CA GLY A 25 8.93 21.03 -3.79
C GLY A 25 8.02 21.88 -2.90
N ASP A 26 7.63 23.07 -3.36
CA ASP A 26 6.63 23.93 -2.73
C ASP A 26 5.22 23.29 -2.69
N ARG A 27 4.93 22.37 -3.61
CA ARG A 27 3.66 21.64 -3.69
C ARG A 27 3.65 20.35 -2.87
N MET A 28 4.72 20.03 -2.12
CA MET A 28 4.76 18.83 -1.29
C MET A 28 3.60 18.74 -0.29
N ILE A 29 3.10 19.89 0.20
CA ILE A 29 1.97 19.94 1.16
C ILE A 29 0.65 19.44 0.57
N GLU A 30 0.54 19.34 -0.76
CA GLU A 30 -0.64 18.78 -1.42
C GLU A 30 -0.70 17.25 -1.27
N PHE A 31 0.46 16.59 -1.12
CA PHE A 31 0.57 15.14 -1.10
C PHE A 31 1.00 14.59 0.25
N TYR A 32 1.77 15.34 1.03
CA TYR A 32 2.31 14.93 2.32
C TYR A 32 1.65 15.66 3.48
N HIS A 33 1.40 14.93 4.57
CA HIS A 33 1.00 15.50 5.85
C HIS A 33 2.18 16.31 6.44
N ASN A 34 1.88 17.34 7.24
CA ASN A 34 2.92 18.15 7.89
C ASN A 34 3.73 17.37 8.96
N GLU A 35 3.14 16.31 9.50
CA GLU A 35 3.78 15.33 10.40
C GLU A 35 4.36 14.13 9.63
N LEU A 36 4.78 14.31 8.38
CA LEU A 36 5.36 13.22 7.58
C LEU A 36 6.50 12.54 8.34
N THR A 37 6.42 11.21 8.44
CA THR A 37 7.57 10.38 8.81
C THR A 37 7.78 9.35 7.71
N GLY A 38 8.99 9.20 7.21
CA GLY A 38 9.26 8.11 6.30
C GLY A 38 10.51 7.33 6.66
N HIS A 39 10.61 6.14 6.07
CA HIS A 39 11.50 5.08 6.54
C HIS A 39 12.28 4.50 5.37
N TYR A 40 13.61 4.47 5.47
CA TYR A 40 14.48 3.87 4.45
C TYR A 40 15.78 3.35 5.07
N HIS A 41 16.12 2.07 4.85
CA HIS A 41 17.32 1.42 5.42
C HIS A 41 17.51 1.59 6.94
N GLY A 42 16.41 1.63 7.69
CA GLY A 42 16.45 1.79 9.15
C GLY A 42 16.61 3.23 9.64
N ASP A 43 16.75 4.19 8.71
CA ASP A 43 16.71 5.60 9.02
C ASP A 43 15.31 6.17 8.82
N ASP A 44 14.93 7.06 9.73
CA ASP A 44 13.75 7.91 9.59
C ASP A 44 14.15 9.19 8.84
N PHE A 45 13.25 9.70 8.02
CA PHE A 45 13.41 11.00 7.37
C PHE A 45 12.09 11.77 7.39
N ASP A 46 12.17 13.09 7.31
CA ASP A 46 11.01 13.96 7.41
C ASP A 46 10.67 14.67 6.08
N PHE A 47 9.78 15.66 6.18
CA PHE A 47 9.39 16.50 5.06
C PHE A 47 10.57 17.26 4.43
N THR A 48 11.50 17.75 5.25
CA THR A 48 12.70 18.47 4.80
C THR A 48 13.61 17.54 4.01
N ASP A 49 13.81 16.32 4.47
CA ASP A 49 14.62 15.33 3.79
C ASP A 49 14.01 14.90 2.45
N ALA A 50 12.70 14.70 2.41
CA ALA A 50 11.98 14.41 1.17
C ALA A 50 12.13 15.55 0.15
N LEU A 51 12.09 16.81 0.60
CA LEU A 51 12.37 17.98 -0.24
C LEU A 51 13.82 18.00 -0.76
N HIS A 52 14.79 17.70 0.10
CA HIS A 52 16.19 17.59 -0.31
C HIS A 52 16.40 16.50 -1.37
N ARG A 53 15.75 15.34 -1.20
CA ARG A 53 15.79 14.25 -2.17
C ARG A 53 15.14 14.65 -3.50
N ALA A 54 14.01 15.33 -3.48
CA ALA A 54 13.36 15.84 -4.69
C ALA A 54 14.27 16.80 -5.48
N ARG A 55 14.93 17.75 -4.79
CA ARG A 55 15.90 18.67 -5.39
C ARG A 55 17.11 17.94 -5.97
N PHE A 56 17.64 16.96 -5.23
CA PHE A 56 18.75 16.13 -5.69
C PHE A 56 18.36 15.36 -6.96
N MET A 57 17.21 14.69 -6.95
CA MET A 57 16.70 13.94 -8.10
C MET A 57 16.56 14.82 -9.33
N ARG A 58 15.96 16.00 -9.19
CA ARG A 58 15.79 16.95 -10.30
C ARG A 58 17.12 17.42 -10.87
N LYS A 59 18.09 17.71 -10.01
CA LYS A 59 19.41 18.20 -10.41
C LYS A 59 20.22 17.13 -11.14
N HIS A 60 20.20 15.89 -10.68
CA HIS A 60 21.08 14.84 -11.18
C HIS A 60 20.42 13.94 -12.24
N PHE A 61 19.08 13.88 -12.25
CA PHE A 61 18.30 13.03 -13.15
C PHE A 61 17.11 13.79 -13.78
N PRO A 62 17.37 14.88 -14.53
CA PRO A 62 16.31 15.77 -15.04
C PRO A 62 15.36 15.12 -16.04
N LYS A 63 15.69 13.93 -16.54
CA LYS A 63 14.90 13.15 -17.51
C LYS A 63 14.31 11.86 -16.91
N SER A 64 14.34 11.71 -15.58
CA SER A 64 13.77 10.53 -14.93
C SER A 64 12.29 10.35 -15.28
N LYS A 65 11.85 9.09 -15.24
CA LYS A 65 10.45 8.69 -15.35
C LYS A 65 10.14 7.79 -14.17
N VAL A 66 8.96 7.98 -13.60
CA VAL A 66 8.43 7.10 -12.56
C VAL A 66 7.10 6.54 -13.04
N THR A 67 6.88 5.24 -12.85
CA THR A 67 5.58 4.58 -13.07
C THR A 67 5.17 3.80 -11.84
N ILE A 68 3.89 3.83 -11.54
CA ILE A 68 3.27 2.92 -10.56
C ILE A 68 2.77 1.70 -11.32
N ASP A 69 3.47 0.58 -11.23
CA ASP A 69 3.17 -0.60 -12.04
C ASP A 69 2.00 -1.38 -11.44
N ASP A 70 2.03 -1.58 -10.13
CA ASP A 70 0.99 -2.28 -9.37
C ASP A 70 0.78 -1.63 -8.00
N LEU A 71 -0.42 -1.75 -7.45
CA LEU A 71 -0.73 -1.27 -6.11
C LEU A 71 -1.92 -1.99 -5.47
N VAL A 72 -1.93 -2.02 -4.14
CA VAL A 72 -3.01 -2.55 -3.33
C VAL A 72 -3.38 -1.53 -2.26
N VAL A 73 -4.66 -1.18 -2.14
CA VAL A 73 -5.18 -0.26 -1.12
C VAL A 73 -5.95 -1.03 -0.06
N VAL A 74 -5.55 -0.91 1.20
CA VAL A 74 -6.21 -1.55 2.35
C VAL A 74 -6.25 -0.59 3.54
N LYS A 75 -7.46 -0.16 3.95
CA LYS A 75 -7.69 0.75 5.10
C LYS A 75 -6.92 2.08 5.06
N GLY A 76 -6.76 2.68 3.89
CA GLY A 76 -5.96 3.92 3.75
C GLY A 76 -4.46 3.66 3.71
N MET A 77 -4.00 2.42 3.92
CA MET A 77 -2.64 2.04 3.57
C MET A 77 -2.57 1.60 2.12
N VAL A 78 -1.45 1.91 1.47
CA VAL A 78 -1.21 1.62 0.06
C VAL A 78 0.11 0.90 -0.06
N TYR A 79 0.08 -0.31 -0.60
CA TYR A 79 1.28 -0.91 -1.16
C TYR A 79 1.42 -0.46 -2.61
N ALA A 80 2.59 -0.04 -3.06
CA ALA A 80 2.85 0.22 -4.46
C ALA A 80 4.18 -0.35 -4.91
N LEU A 81 4.21 -0.90 -6.11
CA LEU A 81 5.42 -1.21 -6.85
C LEU A 81 5.73 -0.04 -7.78
N VAL A 82 6.84 0.65 -7.51
CA VAL A 82 7.24 1.88 -8.20
C VAL A 82 8.46 1.60 -9.06
N HIS A 83 8.35 1.80 -10.36
CA HIS A 83 9.47 1.73 -11.30
C HIS A 83 10.01 3.12 -11.57
N CYS A 84 11.32 3.28 -11.46
CA CYS A 84 12.03 4.51 -11.76
C CYS A 84 13.10 4.24 -12.81
N VAL A 85 13.04 4.99 -13.91
CA VAL A 85 14.08 5.04 -14.93
C VAL A 85 14.77 6.39 -14.80
N SER A 86 16.04 6.40 -14.43
CA SER A 86 16.83 7.61 -14.21
C SER A 86 17.94 7.74 -15.24
N PHE A 87 18.08 8.94 -15.79
CA PHE A 87 19.09 9.26 -16.81
C PHE A 87 20.07 10.26 -16.22
N PHE A 88 21.34 9.90 -16.17
CA PHE A 88 22.37 10.79 -15.63
C PHE A 88 22.62 11.94 -16.62
N GLU A 89 22.79 13.17 -16.12
CA GLU A 89 23.07 14.32 -17.01
C GLU A 89 24.49 14.25 -17.59
N ALA A 90 25.44 13.77 -16.80
CA ALA A 90 26.87 13.76 -17.14
C ALA A 90 27.30 12.55 -18.00
N SER A 91 26.46 11.53 -18.15
CA SER A 91 26.74 10.34 -18.94
C SER A 91 25.51 9.88 -19.71
N SER A 92 25.70 9.06 -20.75
CA SER A 92 24.58 8.39 -21.43
C SER A 92 24.01 7.21 -20.64
N ASP A 93 24.38 7.07 -19.37
CA ASP A 93 23.99 5.93 -18.55
C ASP A 93 22.55 6.05 -18.09
N VAL A 94 21.90 4.89 -17.97
CA VAL A 94 20.53 4.75 -17.49
C VAL A 94 20.54 3.83 -16.29
N SER A 95 19.88 4.24 -15.21
CA SER A 95 19.62 3.40 -14.05
C SER A 95 18.15 3.01 -14.00
N TYR A 96 17.91 1.73 -13.76
CA TYR A 96 16.58 1.18 -13.51
C TYR A 96 16.51 0.79 -12.04
N SER A 97 15.49 1.28 -11.36
CA SER A 97 15.24 0.95 -9.96
C SER A 97 13.78 0.57 -9.77
N VAL A 98 13.56 -0.49 -9.00
CA VAL A 98 12.23 -0.92 -8.58
C VAL A 98 12.14 -0.75 -7.08
N TYR A 99 11.13 -0.02 -6.63
CA TYR A 99 10.86 0.22 -5.22
C TYR A 99 9.56 -0.47 -4.81
N SER A 100 9.63 -1.21 -3.71
CA SER A 100 8.43 -1.67 -3.00
C SER A 100 8.13 -0.68 -1.88
N CYS A 101 7.02 0.05 -2.00
CA CYS A 101 6.67 1.12 -1.07
C CYS A 101 5.38 0.81 -0.31
N ILE A 102 5.30 1.28 0.94
CA ILE A 102 4.05 1.36 1.71
C ILE A 102 3.79 2.83 2.02
N TYR A 103 2.54 3.26 1.91
CA TYR A 103 2.08 4.60 2.31
C TYR A 103 0.92 4.46 3.28
N ASP A 104 0.91 5.25 4.35
CA ASP A 104 -0.27 5.47 5.20
C ASP A 104 -0.90 6.82 4.83
N ILE A 105 -2.13 6.77 4.31
CA ILE A 105 -2.86 7.94 3.81
C ILE A 105 -3.90 8.37 4.86
N VAL A 106 -3.75 9.60 5.35
CA VAL A 106 -4.65 10.25 6.29
C VAL A 106 -5.11 11.57 5.68
N ASP A 107 -6.43 11.78 5.64
CA ASP A 107 -7.07 12.99 5.07
C ASP A 107 -6.58 13.32 3.64
N GLY A 108 -6.39 12.27 2.82
CA GLY A 108 -5.94 12.39 1.43
C GLY A 108 -4.45 12.72 1.28
N ARG A 109 -3.65 12.60 2.35
CA ARG A 109 -2.21 12.89 2.33
C ARG A 109 -1.40 11.76 2.96
N ILE A 110 -0.17 11.60 2.49
CA ILE A 110 0.79 10.63 3.03
C ILE A 110 1.26 11.13 4.40
N LYS A 111 0.88 10.42 5.45
CA LYS A 111 1.35 10.67 6.82
C LYS A 111 2.60 9.87 7.13
N GLU A 112 2.67 8.63 6.65
CA GLU A 112 3.81 7.76 6.85
C GLU A 112 4.16 7.03 5.55
N TYR A 113 5.45 6.83 5.24
CA TYR A 113 5.83 6.00 4.10
C TYR A 113 7.11 5.19 4.30
N TRP A 114 7.13 3.97 3.77
CA TRP A 114 8.26 3.05 3.85
C TRP A 114 8.75 2.69 2.47
N ILE A 115 10.05 2.76 2.24
CA ILE A 115 10.70 2.13 1.09
C ILE A 115 11.33 0.84 1.59
N LEU A 116 10.72 -0.30 1.24
CA LEU A 116 11.08 -1.60 1.80
C LEU A 116 12.28 -2.24 1.10
N SER A 117 12.37 -2.04 -0.21
CA SER A 117 13.48 -2.51 -1.01
C SER A 117 13.66 -1.60 -2.21
N ALA A 118 14.93 -1.41 -2.56
CA ALA A 118 15.35 -0.88 -3.85
C ALA A 118 16.15 -1.98 -4.51
N SER A 119 15.56 -2.71 -5.46
CA SER A 119 16.34 -3.62 -6.28
C SER A 119 16.86 -2.85 -7.49
N HIS A 120 18.18 -2.86 -7.67
CA HIS A 120 18.80 -2.54 -8.95
C HIS A 120 18.78 -3.84 -9.76
N THR A 121 17.67 -4.13 -10.43
CA THR A 121 17.50 -5.42 -11.12
C THR A 121 16.86 -5.25 -12.48
N ASP A 122 17.47 -5.89 -13.48
CA ASP A 122 17.04 -6.05 -14.86
C ASP A 122 15.75 -6.88 -15.06
N LEU A 123 14.88 -7.04 -14.04
CA LEU A 123 13.77 -7.99 -14.13
C LEU A 123 12.42 -7.42 -13.64
N PRO A 124 11.33 -7.60 -14.41
CA PRO A 124 9.98 -7.22 -14.01
C PRO A 124 9.39 -8.26 -13.05
N TYR A 125 8.82 -7.78 -11.95
CA TYR A 125 7.92 -8.54 -11.07
C TYR A 125 6.78 -9.17 -11.90
N ARG A 126 6.40 -10.40 -11.56
CA ARG A 126 5.23 -11.07 -12.15
C ARG A 126 4.13 -11.20 -11.09
N GLU A 127 2.92 -10.81 -11.49
CA GLU A 127 1.71 -10.91 -10.66
C GLU A 127 1.60 -12.32 -10.03
N GLY A 128 1.50 -12.37 -8.70
CA GLY A 128 1.40 -13.62 -7.92
C GLY A 128 2.70 -14.11 -7.28
N GLU A 129 3.84 -13.46 -7.51
CA GLU A 129 5.07 -13.75 -6.78
C GLU A 129 4.99 -13.29 -5.31
N ASP A 130 5.58 -14.11 -4.43
CA ASP A 130 5.65 -13.86 -2.99
C ASP A 130 6.52 -12.63 -2.69
N ILE A 131 5.82 -11.55 -2.36
CA ILE A 131 6.38 -10.23 -2.06
C ILE A 131 7.44 -10.30 -0.94
N SER A 132 7.35 -11.27 -0.03
CA SER A 132 8.27 -11.41 1.11
C SER A 132 9.72 -11.66 0.68
N LYS A 133 9.93 -12.19 -0.54
CA LYS A 133 11.27 -12.48 -1.09
C LYS A 133 12.06 -11.24 -1.49
N PHE A 134 11.36 -10.13 -1.76
CA PHE A 134 11.99 -8.88 -2.20
C PHE A 134 12.32 -7.96 -1.03
N LEU A 135 12.07 -8.39 0.21
CA LEU A 135 12.16 -7.55 1.39
C LEU A 135 13.34 -8.01 2.25
N GLY A 136 14.46 -7.30 2.14
CA GLY A 136 15.65 -7.56 2.95
C GLY A 136 15.36 -7.54 4.46
N ALA A 137 16.22 -8.22 5.22
CA ALA A 137 16.06 -8.48 6.66
C ALA A 137 16.22 -7.25 7.58
N GLU A 138 16.26 -6.02 7.04
CA GLU A 138 16.63 -4.85 7.83
C GLU A 138 15.45 -4.15 8.53
N THR A 139 15.83 -3.50 9.62
CA THR A 139 15.07 -3.17 10.82
C THR A 139 14.15 -1.97 10.63
N ILE A 140 12.92 -2.23 10.18
CA ILE A 140 11.79 -1.30 10.35
C ILE A 140 11.20 -1.55 11.75
N ASN A 141 10.73 -0.49 12.43
CA ASN A 141 9.99 -0.59 13.69
C ASN A 141 8.96 -1.73 13.61
N THR A 142 9.17 -2.73 14.46
CA THR A 142 8.52 -4.03 14.37
C THR A 142 7.01 -3.95 14.52
N ALA A 143 6.46 -2.91 15.14
CA ALA A 143 5.02 -2.77 15.36
C ALA A 143 4.25 -2.36 14.10
N THR A 144 4.65 -1.28 13.42
CA THR A 144 3.95 -0.80 12.22
C THR A 144 4.20 -1.70 11.02
N ARG A 145 5.43 -2.21 10.86
CA ARG A 145 5.74 -3.26 9.87
C ARG A 145 4.83 -4.48 10.06
N ARG A 146 4.77 -5.00 11.29
CA ARG A 146 3.92 -6.17 11.60
C ARG A 146 2.44 -5.86 11.39
N ARG A 147 1.98 -4.65 11.71
CA ARG A 147 0.59 -4.24 11.45
C ARG A 147 0.28 -4.26 9.96
N PHE A 148 1.14 -3.67 9.12
CA PHE A 148 0.96 -3.68 7.68
C PHE A 148 1.01 -5.09 7.09
N PHE A 149 2.00 -5.91 7.47
CA PHE A 149 2.11 -7.28 6.95
C PHE A 149 0.97 -8.17 7.43
N ASN A 150 0.51 -8.06 8.68
CA ASN A 150 -0.68 -8.78 9.11
C ASN A 150 -1.90 -8.38 8.27
N ILE A 151 -2.01 -7.09 7.93
CA ILE A 151 -3.09 -6.58 7.08
C ILE A 151 -2.98 -7.12 5.66
N LEU A 152 -1.78 -7.12 5.08
CA LEU A 152 -1.50 -7.60 3.73
C LEU A 152 -1.64 -9.13 3.64
N ASP A 153 -1.12 -9.87 4.60
CA ASP A 153 -1.21 -11.34 4.68
C ASP A 153 -2.66 -11.78 4.82
N ASP A 154 -3.42 -11.18 5.74
CA ASP A 154 -4.84 -11.51 5.90
C ASP A 154 -5.65 -11.14 4.64
N TYR A 155 -5.35 -10.02 4.00
CA TYR A 155 -6.01 -9.61 2.76
C TYR A 155 -5.67 -10.54 1.58
N GLN A 156 -4.38 -10.79 1.36
CA GLN A 156 -3.92 -11.72 0.32
C GLN A 156 -4.42 -13.14 0.56
N LEU A 157 -4.48 -13.59 1.80
CA LEU A 157 -5.00 -14.91 2.15
C LEU A 157 -6.49 -15.00 1.80
N LEU A 158 -7.30 -13.98 2.14
CA LEU A 158 -8.71 -13.91 1.75
C LEU A 158 -8.91 -13.82 0.24
N HIS A 159 -8.00 -13.21 -0.50
CA HIS A 159 -8.04 -13.15 -1.96
C HIS A 159 -7.57 -14.46 -2.63
N LYS A 160 -6.55 -15.13 -2.07
CA LYS A 160 -6.04 -16.43 -2.53
C LYS A 160 -6.99 -17.58 -2.23
N LEU A 161 -7.71 -17.52 -1.11
CA LEU A 161 -8.77 -18.48 -0.83
C LEU A 161 -9.83 -18.31 -1.94
N LYS A 162 -10.09 -19.40 -2.67
CA LYS A 162 -11.14 -19.48 -3.70
C LYS A 162 -12.53 -19.51 -3.04
N LEU A 163 -12.83 -18.47 -2.27
CA LEU A 163 -14.09 -18.28 -1.58
C LEU A 163 -15.13 -17.80 -2.59
N ASP A 164 -16.34 -18.33 -2.46
CA ASP A 164 -17.51 -17.86 -3.20
C ASP A 164 -18.06 -16.56 -2.58
N LEU A 165 -17.20 -15.54 -2.58
CA LEU A 165 -17.46 -14.20 -2.06
C LEU A 165 -17.13 -13.16 -3.12
N SER A 166 -18.05 -12.20 -3.28
CA SER A 166 -17.82 -10.96 -4.01
C SER A 166 -16.72 -10.13 -3.35
N GLU A 167 -16.13 -9.18 -4.08
CA GLU A 167 -15.11 -8.27 -3.54
C GLU A 167 -15.60 -7.55 -2.26
N LEU A 168 -16.83 -7.05 -2.29
CA LEU A 168 -17.43 -6.38 -1.14
C LEU A 168 -17.63 -7.30 0.06
N GLU A 169 -18.02 -8.57 -0.16
CA GLU A 169 -18.11 -9.55 0.92
C GLU A 169 -16.73 -9.89 1.49
N ARG A 170 -15.68 -9.91 0.66
CA ARG A 170 -14.30 -10.13 1.13
C ARG A 170 -13.83 -8.96 1.98
N ASP A 171 -14.13 -7.72 1.59
CA ASP A 171 -13.85 -6.54 2.41
C ASP A 171 -14.55 -6.63 3.76
N VAL A 172 -15.86 -6.89 3.78
CA VAL A 172 -16.64 -7.06 5.02
C VAL A 172 -16.07 -8.17 5.88
N LEU A 173 -15.77 -9.33 5.29
CA LEU A 173 -15.19 -10.48 5.98
C LEU A 173 -13.85 -10.12 6.64
N TYR A 174 -12.98 -9.46 5.89
CA TYR A 174 -11.68 -9.00 6.35
C TYR A 174 -11.82 -8.13 7.61
N TYR A 175 -12.63 -7.06 7.55
CA TYR A 175 -12.82 -6.20 8.73
C TYR A 175 -13.47 -6.94 9.90
N PHE A 176 -14.48 -7.77 9.62
CA PHE A 176 -15.17 -8.53 10.65
C PHE A 176 -14.21 -9.46 11.41
N LEU A 177 -13.34 -10.19 10.70
CA LEU A 177 -12.32 -11.07 11.29
C LEU A 177 -11.28 -10.33 12.14
N HIS A 178 -11.10 -9.02 11.90
CA HIS A 178 -10.16 -8.15 12.59
C HIS A 178 -10.71 -7.47 13.84
N GLY A 179 -11.96 -7.73 14.24
CA GLY A 179 -12.50 -7.15 15.47
C GLY A 179 -13.62 -6.16 15.24
N TYR A 180 -13.72 -5.59 14.04
CA TYR A 180 -14.60 -4.46 13.76
C TYR A 180 -16.08 -4.84 13.83
N THR A 181 -16.87 -3.93 14.35
CA THR A 181 -18.33 -3.98 14.38
C THR A 181 -18.92 -3.46 13.07
N ALA A 182 -20.15 -3.86 12.74
CA ALA A 182 -20.83 -3.37 11.53
C ALA A 182 -20.93 -1.82 11.46
N LYS A 183 -21.01 -1.17 12.62
CA LYS A 183 -21.01 0.31 12.73
C LYS A 183 -19.68 0.93 12.32
N GLU A 184 -18.57 0.29 12.64
CA GLU A 184 -17.22 0.75 12.26
C GLU A 184 -16.91 0.41 10.80
N ILE A 185 -17.37 -0.74 10.31
CA ILE A 185 -17.15 -1.19 8.93
C ILE A 185 -17.90 -0.29 7.95
N GLY A 186 -19.15 0.08 8.24
CA GLY A 186 -20.00 0.86 7.34
C GLY A 186 -19.30 2.07 6.70
N PRO A 187 -18.75 3.00 7.50
CA PRO A 187 -18.00 4.13 6.98
C PRO A 187 -16.77 3.76 6.11
N LEU A 188 -16.05 2.68 6.44
CA LEU A 188 -14.84 2.27 5.72
C LEU A 188 -15.13 1.79 4.28
N ILE A 189 -16.30 1.20 4.07
CA ILE A 189 -16.75 0.69 2.77
C ILE A 189 -17.92 1.48 2.17
N ASN A 190 -18.28 2.63 2.77
CA ASN A 190 -19.38 3.50 2.34
C ASN A 190 -20.76 2.80 2.29
N PHE A 191 -21.10 2.03 3.32
CA PHE A 191 -22.40 1.36 3.47
C PHE A 191 -23.06 1.66 4.82
N SER A 192 -24.39 1.47 4.90
CA SER A 192 -25.10 1.54 6.17
C SER A 192 -24.73 0.36 7.07
N TYR A 193 -24.74 0.56 8.40
CA TYR A 193 -24.46 -0.53 9.35
C TYR A 193 -25.38 -1.75 9.13
N ARG A 194 -26.66 -1.53 8.77
CA ARG A 194 -27.63 -2.62 8.51
C ARG A 194 -27.25 -3.43 7.29
N THR A 195 -26.76 -2.75 6.25
CA THR A 195 -26.26 -3.42 5.04
C THR A 195 -25.06 -4.29 5.38
N VAL A 196 -24.14 -3.78 6.20
CA VAL A 196 -22.98 -4.56 6.65
C VAL A 196 -23.40 -5.76 7.51
N GLU A 197 -24.37 -5.61 8.42
CA GLU A 197 -24.93 -6.74 9.17
C GLU A 197 -25.51 -7.81 8.26
N GLY A 198 -26.20 -7.41 7.18
CA GLY A 198 -26.67 -8.29 6.14
C GLY A 198 -25.55 -9.07 5.46
N TYR A 199 -24.47 -8.39 5.06
CA TYR A 199 -23.28 -9.06 4.50
C TYR A 199 -22.64 -10.03 5.50
N ILE A 200 -22.46 -9.64 6.76
CA ILE A 200 -21.92 -10.52 7.80
C ILE A 200 -22.81 -11.75 7.98
N GLY A 201 -24.13 -11.60 7.96
CA GLY A 201 -25.09 -12.69 8.01
C GLY A 201 -24.93 -13.64 6.83
N ALA A 202 -24.97 -13.12 5.60
CA ALA A 202 -24.80 -13.91 4.38
C ALA A 202 -23.46 -14.66 4.34
N ILE A 203 -22.37 -14.01 4.75
CA ILE A 203 -21.05 -14.64 4.87
C ILE A 203 -21.12 -15.79 5.89
N LYS A 204 -21.65 -15.54 7.08
CA LYS A 204 -21.79 -16.59 8.12
C LYS A 204 -22.59 -17.80 7.63
N ASP A 205 -23.67 -17.55 6.89
CA ASP A 205 -24.50 -18.59 6.29
C ASP A 205 -23.73 -19.39 5.23
N LYS A 206 -23.00 -18.71 4.32
CA LYS A 206 -22.13 -19.35 3.31
C LYS A 206 -21.10 -20.29 3.93
N PHE A 207 -20.54 -19.91 5.09
CA PHE A 207 -19.57 -20.73 5.82
C PHE A 207 -20.20 -21.63 6.88
N ALA A 208 -21.53 -21.70 6.99
CA ALA A 208 -22.25 -22.46 8.02
C ALA A 208 -21.64 -22.25 9.42
N CYS A 209 -21.60 -21.00 9.86
CA CYS A 209 -21.04 -20.60 11.16
C CYS A 209 -21.90 -19.50 11.81
N THR A 210 -21.80 -19.35 13.12
CA THR A 210 -22.57 -18.36 13.89
C THR A 210 -21.67 -17.31 14.53
N ARG A 211 -20.47 -17.74 14.96
CA ARG A 211 -19.52 -16.92 15.70
C ARG A 211 -18.31 -16.57 14.84
N ARG A 212 -17.73 -15.38 15.06
CA ARG A 212 -16.53 -14.91 14.36
C ARG A 212 -15.36 -15.90 14.45
N TRP A 213 -15.15 -16.51 15.62
CA TRP A 213 -14.04 -17.45 15.80
C TRP A 213 -14.23 -18.76 15.03
N GLU A 214 -15.47 -19.21 14.81
CA GLU A 214 -15.78 -20.38 13.97
C GLU A 214 -15.41 -20.10 12.52
N LEU A 215 -15.78 -18.92 12.03
CA LEU A 215 -15.43 -18.43 10.70
C LEU A 215 -13.91 -18.35 10.53
N ARG A 216 -13.19 -17.76 11.49
CA ARG A 216 -11.72 -17.71 11.50
C ARG A 216 -11.10 -19.10 11.43
N ARG A 217 -11.61 -20.07 12.20
CA ARG A 217 -11.12 -21.46 12.20
C ARG A 217 -11.38 -22.19 10.89
N LYS A 218 -12.49 -21.90 10.20
CA LYS A 218 -12.81 -22.49 8.89
C LYS A 218 -11.95 -21.94 7.76
N LEU A 219 -11.66 -20.64 7.80
CA LEU A 219 -10.84 -19.97 6.78
C LEU A 219 -9.35 -20.23 6.97
N PHE A 220 -8.90 -20.29 8.22
CA PHE A 220 -7.50 -20.49 8.60
C PHE A 220 -7.41 -21.66 9.59
N PRO A 221 -7.68 -22.90 9.13
CA PRO A 221 -7.43 -24.08 9.95
C PRO A 221 -5.95 -24.08 10.30
N LEU A 222 -5.63 -24.04 11.59
CA LEU A 222 -4.25 -23.98 12.13
C LEU A 222 -3.31 -24.86 11.30
N SER A 223 -2.40 -24.21 10.56
CA SER A 223 -1.24 -24.84 9.93
C SER A 223 -0.16 -25.07 10.98
#